data_AF-A0A944VR22-F1
#
_entry.id   AF-A0A944VR22-F1
#
_cell.length_a   1.000
_cell.length_b   1.000
_cell.length_c   1.000
_cell.angle_alpha   90.00
_cell.angle_beta   90.00
_cell.angle_gamma   90.00
#
_symmetry.space_group_name_H-M   'P 1'
#
loop_
_entity.id
_entity.type
_entity.pdbx_description
1 polymer ?
#
loop_
_entity_poly.entity_id
_entity_poly.type
_entity_poly.pdbx_seq_one_letter_code
_entity_poly.pdbx_strand_id
1 'polypeptide(L)'
;LAETELHLPVSTIRATVLLETISASFEMDEILHSLKDHSLGMNAGRWDYIFSAIKRYRDVKNVSFPDRDQITMTVPFMKAYTELLVESMHKRGAHAIGGMAAFIPDRKNPEITEAAFSKVKDDKIREAEMGFDGSWVAHPDLVPICKEIFTDYLHGKDNQIEIVPNYQINADMLQDFKIKNSTVTENGVRTNIKVGILYIQSWLLGQGAAALFNLMEDAATAEISRSQLWQWLRNDTITNEGIAITSSYVESLIDDEVAKIIKESNNELMLSEAIQLFKDLIFNDEFEDFLTLSAYKFLK
;
A
#
# COMPACT_ATOMS: atom_id res chain seq x y z
N LEU A 1 21.75 22.52 -4.41
CA LEU A 1 21.82 22.89 -5.85
C LEU A 1 20.67 23.81 -6.24
N ALA A 2 19.39 23.39 -6.12
CA ALA A 2 18.25 24.26 -6.46
C ALA A 2 18.17 25.54 -5.61
N GLU A 3 18.26 25.44 -4.27
CA GLU A 3 18.22 26.63 -3.38
C GLU A 3 19.38 27.59 -3.65
N THR A 4 20.58 27.05 -3.87
CA THR A 4 21.76 27.84 -4.23
C THR A 4 21.58 28.59 -5.55
N GLU A 5 21.08 27.90 -6.58
CA GLU A 5 20.83 28.46 -7.91
C GLU A 5 19.78 29.59 -7.87
N LEU A 6 18.75 29.42 -7.04
CA LEU A 6 17.67 30.40 -6.88
C LEU A 6 17.95 31.43 -5.77
N HIS A 7 19.14 31.41 -5.16
CA HIS A 7 19.53 32.28 -4.05
C HIS A 7 18.56 32.25 -2.85
N LEU A 8 18.00 31.08 -2.55
CA LEU A 8 17.13 30.85 -1.41
C LEU A 8 17.95 30.44 -0.17
N PRO A 9 17.48 30.78 1.05
CA PRO A 9 18.05 30.23 2.28
C PRO A 9 18.05 28.70 2.28
N VAL A 10 19.05 28.10 2.93
CA VAL A 10 19.03 26.65 3.20
C VAL A 10 17.77 26.31 3.99
N SER A 11 17.19 25.14 3.71
CA SER A 11 15.96 24.66 4.36
C SER A 11 14.68 25.39 3.93
N THR A 12 14.71 26.06 2.78
CA THR A 12 13.51 26.60 2.13
C THR A 12 12.68 25.48 1.52
N ILE A 13 13.33 24.54 0.85
CA ILE A 13 12.70 23.31 0.36
C ILE A 13 12.49 22.38 1.56
N ARG A 14 11.28 21.83 1.66
CA ARG A 14 10.92 20.87 2.70
C ARG A 14 10.40 19.59 2.07
N ALA A 15 10.74 18.44 2.66
CA ALA A 15 10.38 17.13 2.17
C ALA A 15 9.87 16.23 3.29
N THR A 16 8.78 15.51 3.03
CA THR A 16 8.35 14.37 3.85
C THR A 16 8.62 13.11 3.04
N VAL A 17 9.34 12.15 3.62
CA VAL A 17 9.73 10.92 2.91
C VAL A 17 8.67 9.84 3.14
N LEU A 18 8.15 9.22 2.08
CA LEU A 18 7.34 8.01 2.24
C LEU A 18 8.26 6.85 2.62
N LEU A 19 8.04 6.28 3.79
CA LEU A 19 8.81 5.14 4.27
C LEU A 19 8.16 3.84 3.78
N GLU A 20 8.11 3.66 2.47
CA GLU A 20 7.28 2.65 1.81
C GLU A 20 8.08 1.51 1.16
N THR A 21 9.35 1.34 1.56
CA THR A 21 10.14 0.17 1.20
C THR A 21 10.64 -0.55 2.44
N ILE A 22 10.63 -1.88 2.41
CA ILE A 22 11.06 -2.66 3.59
C ILE A 22 12.53 -2.46 3.93
N SER A 23 13.38 -2.10 2.96
CA SER A 23 14.79 -1.83 3.26
C SER A 23 14.96 -0.48 3.97
N ALA A 24 14.16 0.53 3.62
CA ALA A 24 14.24 1.84 4.23
C ALA A 24 13.85 1.83 5.72
N SER A 25 13.04 0.86 6.18
CA SER A 25 12.69 0.77 7.60
C SER A 25 13.86 0.42 8.53
N PHE A 26 14.99 -0.05 7.97
CA PHE A 26 16.24 -0.28 8.70
C PHE A 26 17.17 0.94 8.72
N GLU A 27 16.84 1.99 7.98
CA GLU A 27 17.70 3.16 7.75
C GLU A 27 16.96 4.48 8.04
N MET A 28 15.90 4.45 8.86
CA MET A 28 15.05 5.63 9.10
C MET A 28 15.84 6.82 9.65
N ASP A 29 16.72 6.55 10.63
CA ASP A 29 17.56 7.57 11.26
C ASP A 29 18.61 8.13 10.28
N GLU A 30 19.21 7.27 9.46
CA GLU A 30 20.20 7.63 8.45
C GLU A 30 19.59 8.46 7.31
N ILE A 31 18.39 8.08 6.84
CA ILE A 31 17.64 8.85 5.85
C ILE A 31 17.33 10.24 6.40
N LEU A 32 16.82 10.31 7.65
CA LEU A 32 16.50 11.58 8.27
C LEU A 32 17.75 12.44 8.49
N HIS A 33 18.87 11.84 8.93
CA HIS A 33 20.14 12.54 9.08
C HIS A 33 20.65 13.11 7.76
N SER A 34 20.57 12.32 6.69
CA SER A 34 20.99 12.71 5.35
C SER A 34 20.16 13.87 4.79
N LEU A 35 18.90 13.99 5.22
CA LEU A 35 17.98 15.04 4.82
C LEU A 35 17.71 16.08 5.92
N LYS A 36 18.51 16.14 6.98
CA LYS A 36 18.20 16.91 8.20
C LYS A 36 17.86 18.40 7.98
N ASP A 37 18.46 19.01 6.96
CA ASP A 37 18.23 20.42 6.65
C ASP A 37 16.88 20.62 5.93
N HIS A 38 16.32 19.59 5.29
CA HIS A 38 15.13 19.69 4.44
C HIS A 38 13.98 18.81 4.92
N SER A 39 14.21 17.83 5.77
CA SER A 39 13.17 16.87 6.17
C SER A 39 12.15 17.48 7.14
N LEU A 40 10.90 17.07 6.97
CA LEU A 40 9.81 17.29 7.92
C LEU A 40 9.36 16.01 8.62
N GLY A 41 9.95 14.86 8.23
CA GLY A 41 9.61 13.55 8.78
C GLY A 41 9.24 12.52 7.71
N MET A 42 8.44 11.54 8.11
CA MET A 42 8.12 10.37 7.29
C MET A 42 6.64 10.00 7.30
N ASN A 43 6.20 9.31 6.25
CA ASN A 43 4.86 8.77 6.12
C ASN A 43 4.86 7.22 6.12
N ALA A 44 3.85 6.63 6.77
CA ALA A 44 3.60 5.20 6.74
C ALA A 44 2.76 4.79 5.52
N GLY A 45 3.27 3.85 4.71
CA GLY A 45 2.56 3.24 3.59
C GLY A 45 2.11 1.81 3.89
N ARG A 46 1.08 1.33 3.17
CA ARG A 46 0.64 -0.09 3.24
C ARG A 46 1.03 -0.85 1.98
N TRP A 47 0.46 -0.49 0.83
CA TRP A 47 0.60 -1.30 -0.39
C TRP A 47 2.02 -1.32 -0.92
N ASP A 48 2.69 -0.18 -1.06
CA ASP A 48 4.09 -0.13 -1.50
C ASP A 48 5.03 -0.83 -0.52
N TYR A 49 4.78 -0.72 0.79
CA TYR A 49 5.61 -1.39 1.80
C TYR A 49 5.52 -2.92 1.73
N ILE A 50 4.29 -3.45 1.60
CA ILE A 50 4.06 -4.90 1.44
C ILE A 50 4.59 -5.38 0.08
N PHE A 51 4.35 -4.62 -0.99
CA PHE A 51 4.90 -4.89 -2.31
C PHE A 51 6.44 -4.97 -2.26
N SER A 52 7.08 -4.01 -1.61
CA SER A 52 8.52 -3.99 -1.39
C SER A 52 9.00 -5.20 -0.59
N ALA A 53 8.24 -5.63 0.42
CA ALA A 53 8.53 -6.85 1.17
C ALA A 53 8.46 -8.09 0.27
N ILE A 54 7.41 -8.26 -0.52
CA ILE A 54 7.32 -9.37 -1.49
C ILE A 54 8.49 -9.32 -2.45
N LYS A 55 8.76 -8.16 -3.07
CA LYS A 55 9.84 -7.98 -4.03
C LYS A 55 11.21 -8.33 -3.44
N ARG A 56 11.49 -7.87 -2.22
CA ARG A 56 12.79 -8.06 -1.56
C ARG A 56 13.01 -9.51 -1.09
N TYR A 57 11.93 -10.19 -0.68
CA TYR A 57 11.97 -11.55 -0.14
C TYR A 57 11.49 -12.61 -1.12
N ARG A 58 11.29 -12.26 -2.39
CA ARG A 58 10.72 -13.13 -3.44
C ARG A 58 11.44 -14.48 -3.60
N ASP A 59 12.76 -14.51 -3.38
CA ASP A 59 13.61 -15.71 -3.54
C ASP A 59 13.90 -16.40 -2.19
N VAL A 60 13.39 -15.86 -1.08
CA VAL A 60 13.63 -16.39 0.26
C VAL A 60 12.66 -17.53 0.54
N LYS A 61 13.20 -18.74 0.64
CA LYS A 61 12.40 -19.94 0.94
C LYS A 61 11.61 -19.78 2.24
N ASN A 62 10.39 -20.31 2.25
CA ASN A 62 9.46 -20.26 3.38
C ASN A 62 8.97 -18.85 3.76
N VAL A 63 9.24 -17.83 2.95
CA VAL A 63 8.58 -16.52 3.06
C VAL A 63 7.51 -16.43 1.98
N SER A 64 6.26 -16.42 2.40
CA SER A 64 5.11 -16.24 1.53
C SER A 64 4.06 -15.43 2.27
N PHE A 65 3.37 -14.55 1.54
CA PHE A 65 2.37 -13.67 2.12
C PHE A 65 0.95 -14.21 1.85
N PRO A 66 0.01 -14.06 2.80
CA PRO A 66 -1.40 -14.44 2.60
C PRO A 66 -2.11 -13.44 1.68
N ASP A 67 -3.42 -13.56 1.50
CA ASP A 67 -4.20 -12.53 0.79
C ASP A 67 -3.91 -11.13 1.36
N ARG A 68 -3.72 -10.13 0.50
CA ARG A 68 -3.25 -8.78 0.89
C ARG A 68 -4.18 -8.05 1.86
N ASP A 69 -5.48 -8.35 1.82
CA ASP A 69 -6.47 -7.79 2.72
C ASP A 69 -6.24 -8.21 4.19
N GLN A 70 -5.71 -9.43 4.40
CA GLN A 70 -5.33 -9.96 5.71
C GLN A 70 -4.02 -9.36 6.25
N ILE A 71 -3.22 -8.70 5.41
CA ILE A 71 -1.98 -8.00 5.80
C ILE A 71 -2.33 -6.58 6.26
N THR A 72 -3.02 -6.47 7.40
CA THR A 72 -3.45 -5.19 8.00
C THR A 72 -2.29 -4.45 8.65
N MET A 73 -2.49 -3.19 9.05
CA MET A 73 -1.47 -2.43 9.81
C MET A 73 -1.21 -2.98 11.23
N THR A 74 -1.94 -4.01 11.67
CA THR A 74 -1.84 -4.59 13.01
C THR A 74 -1.12 -5.94 13.04
N VAL A 75 -0.77 -6.50 11.88
CA VAL A 75 0.04 -7.74 11.81
C VAL A 75 1.49 -7.46 12.28
N PRO A 76 2.25 -8.47 12.73
CA PRO A 76 3.48 -8.25 13.48
C PRO A 76 4.48 -7.28 12.83
N PHE A 77 4.91 -7.55 11.59
CA PHE A 77 5.90 -6.71 10.92
C PHE A 77 5.38 -5.31 10.56
N MET A 78 4.10 -5.16 10.21
CA MET A 78 3.50 -3.84 9.90
C MET A 78 3.39 -2.99 11.17
N LYS A 79 3.00 -3.61 12.29
CA LYS A 79 2.94 -2.95 13.59
C LYS A 79 4.32 -2.47 14.03
N ALA A 80 5.32 -3.36 13.97
CA ALA A 80 6.70 -3.02 14.30
C ALA A 80 7.25 -1.88 13.44
N TYR A 81 6.94 -1.91 12.14
CA TYR A 81 7.27 -0.86 11.19
C TYR A 81 6.67 0.50 11.60
N THR A 82 5.36 0.56 11.90
CA THR A 82 4.72 1.83 12.27
C THR A 82 5.15 2.33 13.64
N GLU A 83 5.34 1.44 14.61
CA GLU A 83 5.84 1.78 15.95
C GLU A 83 7.26 2.36 15.86
N LEU A 84 8.15 1.71 15.11
CA LEU A 84 9.51 2.20 14.90
C LEU A 84 9.54 3.55 14.17
N LEU A 85 8.65 3.76 13.19
CA LEU A 85 8.53 5.04 12.48
C LEU A 85 8.21 6.18 13.44
N VAL A 86 7.15 6.04 14.24
CA VAL A 86 6.76 7.08 15.23
C VAL A 86 7.89 7.34 16.22
N GLU A 87 8.45 6.28 16.81
CA GLU A 87 9.56 6.40 17.76
C GLU A 87 10.77 7.13 17.14
N SER A 88 11.16 6.77 15.91
CA SER A 88 12.32 7.34 15.24
C SER A 88 12.10 8.81 14.87
N MET A 89 10.93 9.16 14.34
CA MET A 89 10.64 10.54 13.94
C MET A 89 10.58 11.48 15.16
N HIS A 90 9.90 11.05 16.23
CA HIS A 90 9.72 11.89 17.42
C HIS A 90 11.03 12.08 18.19
N LYS A 91 11.90 11.05 18.25
CA LYS A 91 13.27 11.19 18.80
C LYS A 91 14.09 12.30 18.13
N ARG A 92 13.72 12.69 16.91
CA ARG A 92 14.45 13.63 16.05
C ARG A 92 13.69 14.93 15.82
N GLY A 93 12.55 15.12 16.47
CA GLY A 93 11.73 16.32 16.32
C GLY A 93 11.05 16.43 14.95
N ALA A 94 10.79 15.30 14.29
CA ALA A 94 10.19 15.23 12.97
C ALA A 94 8.79 14.59 13.03
N HIS A 95 7.95 14.84 12.02
CA HIS A 95 6.60 14.30 11.98
C HIS A 95 6.57 12.82 11.58
N ALA A 96 5.71 12.05 12.22
CA ALA A 96 5.24 10.76 11.76
C ALA A 96 3.82 10.90 11.19
N ILE A 97 3.62 10.59 9.91
CA ILE A 97 2.31 10.67 9.25
C ILE A 97 1.76 9.26 8.99
N GLY A 98 0.51 9.01 9.42
CA GLY A 98 -0.21 7.76 9.25
C GLY A 98 -0.63 7.47 7.80
N GLY A 99 -1.24 6.31 7.58
CA GLY A 99 -1.50 5.79 6.25
C GLY A 99 -2.77 6.32 5.58
N MET A 100 -3.01 5.85 4.36
CA MET A 100 -4.16 6.24 3.53
C MET A 100 -5.46 5.53 3.95
N ALA A 101 -6.55 6.29 4.06
CA ALA A 101 -7.92 5.78 3.95
C ALA A 101 -8.48 6.06 2.54
N ALA A 102 -8.58 5.02 1.72
CA ALA A 102 -8.88 5.14 0.28
C ALA A 102 -10.37 5.02 -0.10
N PHE A 103 -11.27 4.87 0.88
CA PHE A 103 -12.67 4.56 0.62
C PHE A 103 -13.41 5.73 -0.06
N ILE A 104 -14.20 5.39 -1.09
CA ILE A 104 -15.09 6.30 -1.82
C ILE A 104 -16.54 6.01 -1.37
N PRO A 105 -17.21 6.96 -0.69
CA PRO A 105 -18.58 6.79 -0.23
C PRO A 105 -19.56 6.39 -1.34
N ASP A 106 -20.39 5.39 -1.05
CA ASP A 106 -21.48 4.99 -1.92
C ASP A 106 -22.78 5.69 -1.50
N ARG A 107 -23.23 6.66 -2.31
CA ARG A 107 -24.50 7.37 -2.09
C ARG A 107 -25.74 6.51 -2.32
N LYS A 108 -25.62 5.42 -3.07
CA LYS A 108 -26.73 4.50 -3.36
C LYS A 108 -26.86 3.42 -2.28
N ASN A 109 -25.77 3.10 -1.59
CA ASN A 109 -25.72 2.08 -0.55
C ASN A 109 -25.17 2.67 0.77
N PRO A 110 -26.00 3.36 1.57
CA PRO A 110 -25.57 4.00 2.81
C PRO A 110 -24.94 3.03 3.83
N GLU A 111 -25.43 1.80 3.91
CA GLU A 111 -24.93 0.78 4.85
C GLU A 111 -23.46 0.41 4.58
N ILE A 112 -23.05 0.33 3.31
CA ILE A 112 -21.65 0.07 2.92
C ILE A 112 -20.77 1.24 3.36
N THR A 113 -21.26 2.46 3.16
CA THR A 113 -20.57 3.69 3.58
C THR A 113 -20.40 3.77 5.09
N GLU A 114 -21.45 3.46 5.85
CA GLU A 114 -21.41 3.48 7.32
C GLU A 114 -20.43 2.44 7.87
N ALA A 115 -20.46 1.21 7.35
CA ALA A 115 -19.52 0.17 7.75
C ALA A 115 -18.07 0.55 7.42
N ALA A 116 -17.82 1.17 6.26
CA ALA A 116 -16.50 1.64 5.88
C ALA A 116 -16.04 2.82 6.77
N PHE A 117 -16.94 3.75 7.11
CA PHE A 117 -16.63 4.87 8.00
C PHE A 117 -16.25 4.41 9.40
N SER A 118 -16.93 3.37 9.92
CA SER A 118 -16.54 2.76 11.20
C SER A 118 -15.11 2.23 11.15
N LYS A 119 -14.74 1.51 10.08
CA LYS A 119 -13.38 0.99 9.91
C LYS A 119 -12.35 2.11 9.80
N VAL A 120 -12.63 3.15 9.03
CA VAL A 120 -11.76 4.34 8.93
C VAL A 120 -11.58 4.99 10.30
N LYS A 121 -12.66 5.13 11.07
CA LYS A 121 -12.59 5.69 12.42
C LYS A 121 -11.68 4.86 13.33
N ASP A 122 -11.87 3.54 13.37
CA ASP A 122 -11.04 2.64 14.17
C ASP A 122 -9.55 2.71 13.77
N ASP A 123 -9.28 2.76 12.47
CA ASP A 123 -7.91 2.90 11.95
C ASP A 123 -7.27 4.23 12.33
N LYS A 124 -8.02 5.34 12.28
CA LYS A 124 -7.50 6.68 12.61
C LYS A 124 -7.35 6.90 14.10
N ILE A 125 -8.21 6.30 14.91
CA ILE A 125 -8.05 6.24 16.37
C ILE A 125 -6.73 5.52 16.70
N ARG A 126 -6.50 4.34 16.12
CA ARG A 126 -5.27 3.57 16.33
C ARG A 126 -4.02 4.37 15.93
N GLU A 127 -4.05 5.08 14.80
CA GLU A 127 -2.95 5.93 14.36
C GLU A 127 -2.68 7.07 15.36
N ALA A 128 -3.72 7.78 15.78
CA ALA A 128 -3.59 8.86 16.75
C ALA A 128 -3.07 8.35 18.11
N GLU A 129 -3.57 7.22 18.61
CA GLU A 129 -3.13 6.55 19.84
C GLU A 129 -1.66 6.09 19.79
N MET A 130 -1.21 5.64 18.62
CA MET A 130 0.18 5.22 18.42
C MET A 130 1.15 6.42 18.42
N GLY A 131 0.64 7.63 18.26
CA GLY A 131 1.43 8.86 18.27
C GLY A 131 1.69 9.45 16.89
N PHE A 132 0.97 9.04 15.83
CA PHE A 132 1.09 9.75 14.55
C PHE A 132 0.59 11.21 14.68
N ASP A 133 1.22 12.13 13.96
CA ASP A 133 0.88 13.57 13.97
C ASP A 133 -0.24 13.93 13.01
N GLY A 134 -0.51 13.08 12.03
CA GLY A 134 -1.52 13.27 11.00
C GLY A 134 -1.75 11.99 10.21
N SER A 135 -2.61 12.06 9.20
CA SER A 135 -3.05 10.89 8.43
C SER A 135 -3.53 11.29 7.03
N TRP A 136 -3.61 10.33 6.11
CA TRP A 136 -4.07 10.52 4.73
C TRP A 136 -5.51 10.02 4.49
N VAL A 137 -6.21 10.71 3.60
CA VAL A 137 -7.51 10.32 3.06
C VAL A 137 -7.55 10.58 1.55
N ALA A 138 -8.21 9.71 0.78
CA ALA A 138 -8.30 9.86 -0.68
C ALA A 138 -9.57 10.58 -1.14
N HIS A 139 -10.55 10.77 -0.25
CA HIS A 139 -11.84 11.36 -0.57
C HIS A 139 -12.21 12.48 0.41
N PRO A 140 -12.75 13.64 -0.06
CA PRO A 140 -13.12 14.77 0.80
C PRO A 140 -14.08 14.41 1.94
N ASP A 141 -15.02 13.49 1.71
CA ASP A 141 -16.00 13.08 2.73
C ASP A 141 -15.37 12.36 3.93
N LEU A 142 -14.12 11.89 3.83
CA LEU A 142 -13.37 11.30 4.94
C LEU A 142 -12.60 12.34 5.78
N VAL A 143 -12.46 13.58 5.27
CA VAL A 143 -11.73 14.65 5.96
C VAL A 143 -12.35 14.98 7.32
N PRO A 144 -13.68 15.15 7.47
CA PRO A 144 -14.28 15.44 8.77
C PRO A 144 -13.99 14.36 9.82
N ILE A 145 -14.08 13.09 9.44
CA ILE A 145 -13.83 11.94 10.33
C ILE A 145 -12.38 11.97 10.83
N CYS A 146 -11.42 12.08 9.91
CA CYS A 146 -10.02 12.13 10.26
C CYS A 146 -9.69 13.37 11.11
N LYS A 147 -10.27 14.52 10.77
CA LYS A 147 -10.05 15.77 11.50
C LYS A 147 -10.58 15.72 12.91
N GLU A 148 -11.79 15.21 13.12
CA GLU A 148 -12.41 15.09 14.46
C GLU A 148 -11.53 14.23 15.37
N ILE A 149 -11.14 13.04 14.90
CA ILE A 149 -10.30 12.11 15.66
C ILE A 149 -8.97 12.76 16.04
N PHE A 150 -8.22 13.31 15.08
CA PHE A 150 -6.93 13.93 15.41
C PHE A 150 -7.10 15.19 16.28
N THR A 151 -8.15 15.98 16.10
CA THR A 151 -8.43 17.15 16.97
C THR A 151 -8.62 16.70 18.42
N ASP A 152 -9.37 15.62 18.65
CA ASP A 152 -9.63 15.09 19.99
C ASP A 152 -8.35 14.56 20.66
N TYR A 153 -7.54 13.79 19.93
CA TYR A 153 -6.30 13.18 20.46
C TYR A 153 -5.13 14.16 20.61
N LEU A 154 -5.08 15.22 19.79
CA LEU A 154 -4.04 16.24 19.89
C LEU A 154 -4.25 17.18 21.10
N HIS A 155 -5.44 17.20 21.70
CA HIS A 155 -5.76 18.01 22.89
C HIS A 155 -5.38 19.50 22.75
N GLY A 156 -5.61 20.07 21.56
CA GLY A 156 -5.31 21.47 21.26
C GLY A 156 -3.87 21.77 20.87
N LYS A 157 -3.02 20.75 20.73
CA LYS A 157 -1.68 20.86 20.13
C LYS A 157 -1.75 20.73 18.60
N ASP A 158 -0.71 21.21 17.93
CA ASP A 158 -0.60 21.10 16.46
C ASP A 158 -0.12 19.71 16.01
N ASN A 159 0.58 18.97 16.87
CA ASN A 159 1.17 17.65 16.61
C ASN A 159 1.51 16.92 17.94
N GLN A 160 2.06 15.71 17.85
CA GLN A 160 2.46 14.84 18.97
C GLN A 160 3.98 14.61 19.05
N ILE A 161 4.79 15.32 18.27
CA ILE A 161 6.25 15.13 18.15
C ILE A 161 6.98 15.09 19.50
N GLU A 162 6.52 15.87 20.49
CA GLU A 162 7.13 15.93 21.82
C GLU A 162 6.94 14.66 22.66
N ILE A 163 6.01 13.78 22.25
CA ILE A 163 5.72 12.52 22.92
C ILE A 163 6.55 11.44 22.22
N VAL A 164 7.69 11.08 22.80
CA VAL A 164 8.56 10.02 22.27
C VAL A 164 8.20 8.67 22.89
N PRO A 165 7.51 7.76 22.17
CA PRO A 165 7.24 6.42 22.68
C PRO A 165 8.53 5.59 22.74
N ASN A 166 8.49 4.49 23.50
CA ASN A 166 9.60 3.55 23.63
C ASN A 166 9.10 2.13 23.33
N TYR A 167 9.00 1.79 22.05
CA TYR A 167 8.41 0.54 21.58
C TYR A 167 9.40 -0.64 21.59
N GLN A 168 10.71 -0.38 21.75
CA GLN A 168 11.75 -1.42 21.84
C GLN A 168 11.75 -2.36 20.62
N ILE A 169 11.57 -1.80 19.42
CA ILE A 169 11.56 -2.55 18.16
C ILE A 169 12.97 -2.98 17.76
N ASN A 170 13.11 -4.21 17.27
CA ASN A 170 14.35 -4.73 16.70
C ASN A 170 14.19 -5.18 15.24
N ALA A 171 15.31 -5.45 14.59
CA ALA A 171 15.38 -5.81 13.17
C ALA A 171 14.60 -7.09 12.79
N ASP A 172 14.50 -8.06 13.71
CA ASP A 172 13.77 -9.31 13.46
C ASP A 172 12.25 -9.07 13.44
N MET A 173 11.76 -8.14 14.27
CA MET A 173 10.34 -7.78 14.31
C MET A 173 9.87 -7.16 12.98
N LEU A 174 10.73 -6.39 12.30
CA LEU A 174 10.43 -5.83 10.96
C LEU A 174 10.32 -6.89 9.87
N GLN A 175 10.73 -8.13 10.15
CA GLN A 175 10.76 -9.27 9.23
C GLN A 175 9.90 -10.43 9.75
N ASP A 176 9.10 -10.22 10.80
CA ASP A 176 8.18 -11.25 11.29
C ASP A 176 6.91 -11.31 10.42
N PHE A 177 7.06 -12.00 9.28
CA PHE A 177 5.97 -12.20 8.32
C PHE A 177 4.95 -13.26 8.76
N LYS A 178 5.04 -13.79 9.99
CA LYS A 178 4.12 -14.83 10.49
C LYS A 178 2.78 -14.22 10.91
N ILE A 179 1.79 -14.34 10.03
CA ILE A 179 0.42 -13.89 10.30
C ILE A 179 -0.41 -15.10 10.75
N LYS A 180 -0.92 -15.06 11.98
CA LYS A 180 -1.69 -16.19 12.54
C LYS A 180 -3.01 -16.35 11.80
N ASN A 181 -3.38 -17.60 11.52
CA ASN A 181 -4.63 -17.98 10.85
C ASN A 181 -4.84 -17.31 9.48
N SER A 182 -3.76 -16.87 8.83
CA SER A 182 -3.86 -16.26 7.52
C SER A 182 -3.88 -17.31 6.41
N THR A 183 -4.58 -17.00 5.32
CA THR A 183 -4.75 -17.92 4.19
C THR A 183 -4.51 -17.23 2.86
N VAL A 184 -4.21 -18.03 1.85
CA VAL A 184 -4.41 -17.64 0.45
C VAL A 184 -5.73 -18.26 0.00
N THR A 185 -6.59 -17.50 -0.67
CA THR A 185 -7.91 -17.98 -1.10
C THR A 185 -8.10 -17.81 -2.60
N GLU A 186 -8.97 -18.61 -3.24
CA GLU A 186 -9.35 -18.36 -4.64
C GLU A 186 -9.92 -16.94 -4.82
N ASN A 187 -10.68 -16.45 -3.83
CA ASN A 187 -11.21 -15.09 -3.86
C ASN A 187 -10.10 -14.03 -3.86
N GLY A 188 -9.03 -14.22 -3.09
CA GLY A 188 -7.85 -13.36 -3.08
C GLY A 188 -7.15 -13.35 -4.45
N VAL A 189 -6.99 -14.52 -5.07
CA VAL A 189 -6.44 -14.67 -6.43
C VAL A 189 -7.30 -13.91 -7.45
N ARG A 190 -8.61 -14.14 -7.47
CA ARG A 190 -9.56 -13.46 -8.38
C ARG A 190 -9.57 -11.95 -8.15
N THR A 191 -9.51 -11.50 -6.90
CA THR A 191 -9.46 -10.07 -6.55
C THR A 191 -8.20 -9.42 -7.11
N ASN A 192 -7.03 -10.05 -6.96
CA ASN A 192 -5.77 -9.55 -7.51
C ASN A 192 -5.80 -9.48 -9.05
N ILE A 193 -6.36 -10.49 -9.71
CA ILE A 193 -6.56 -10.49 -11.17
C ILE A 193 -7.45 -9.32 -11.59
N LYS A 194 -8.64 -9.22 -11.00
CA LYS A 194 -9.65 -8.22 -11.38
C LYS A 194 -9.13 -6.79 -11.17
N VAL A 195 -8.56 -6.51 -10.00
CA VAL A 195 -8.02 -5.18 -9.67
C VAL A 195 -6.78 -4.85 -10.50
N GLY A 196 -5.86 -5.80 -10.68
CA GLY A 196 -4.65 -5.59 -11.47
C GLY A 196 -4.95 -5.23 -12.92
N ILE A 197 -5.84 -5.97 -13.58
CA ILE A 197 -6.23 -5.72 -14.98
C ILE A 197 -6.96 -4.37 -15.10
N LEU A 198 -7.97 -4.11 -14.26
CA LEU A 198 -8.77 -2.88 -14.34
C LEU A 198 -7.93 -1.63 -14.03
N TYR A 199 -6.99 -1.72 -13.09
CA TYR A 199 -6.09 -0.62 -12.79
C TYR A 199 -5.14 -0.34 -13.97
N ILE A 200 -4.51 -1.39 -14.53
CA ILE A 200 -3.63 -1.22 -15.70
C ILE A 200 -4.42 -0.63 -16.88
N GLN A 201 -5.64 -1.10 -17.14
CA GLN A 201 -6.49 -0.51 -18.18
C GLN A 201 -6.73 0.98 -17.93
N SER A 202 -7.12 1.36 -16.71
CA SER A 202 -7.30 2.77 -16.33
C SER A 202 -6.03 3.59 -16.57
N TRP A 203 -4.88 3.05 -16.16
CA TRP A 203 -3.59 3.70 -16.31
C TRP A 203 -3.22 3.90 -17.79
N LEU A 204 -3.42 2.88 -18.64
CA LEU A 204 -3.16 2.94 -20.09
C LEU A 204 -4.08 3.95 -20.80
N LEU A 205 -5.25 4.23 -20.22
CA LEU A 205 -6.17 5.28 -20.66
C LEU A 205 -5.78 6.68 -20.16
N GLY A 206 -4.65 6.82 -19.46
CA GLY A 206 -4.14 8.07 -18.91
C GLY A 206 -4.68 8.43 -17.52
N GLN A 207 -5.37 7.49 -16.85
CA GLN A 207 -5.99 7.70 -15.53
C GLN A 207 -5.31 6.84 -14.46
N GLY A 208 -4.33 7.43 -13.76
CA GLY A 208 -3.56 6.75 -12.72
C GLY A 208 -4.22 6.67 -11.33
N ALA A 209 -5.32 7.39 -11.12
CA ALA A 209 -6.16 7.28 -9.92
C ALA A 209 -7.52 6.68 -10.32
N ALA A 210 -7.75 5.42 -9.97
CA ALA A 210 -8.87 4.63 -10.48
C ALA A 210 -9.88 4.31 -9.37
N ALA A 211 -11.14 4.67 -9.58
CA ALA A 211 -12.22 4.28 -8.67
C ALA A 211 -12.65 2.83 -8.95
N LEU A 212 -12.19 1.88 -8.14
CA LEU A 212 -12.48 0.44 -8.28
C LEU A 212 -13.09 -0.08 -6.98
N PHE A 213 -14.29 -0.70 -7.06
CA PHE A 213 -14.96 -1.33 -5.91
C PHE A 213 -15.05 -0.43 -4.66
N ASN A 214 -15.43 0.84 -4.85
CA ASN A 214 -15.52 1.86 -3.80
C ASN A 214 -14.17 2.21 -3.14
N LEU A 215 -13.05 1.94 -3.80
CA LEU A 215 -11.72 2.35 -3.38
C LEU A 215 -11.09 3.24 -4.47
N MET A 216 -10.36 4.27 -4.04
CA MET A 216 -9.50 5.05 -4.92
C MET A 216 -8.15 4.36 -5.00
N GLU A 217 -7.94 3.61 -6.07
CA GLU A 217 -6.73 2.80 -6.27
C GLU A 217 -5.68 3.57 -7.06
N ASP A 218 -4.42 3.32 -6.72
CA ASP A 218 -3.23 3.80 -7.42
C ASP A 218 -2.34 2.62 -7.86
N ALA A 219 -1.13 2.94 -8.35
CA ALA A 219 -0.24 1.94 -8.92
C ALA A 219 0.18 0.89 -7.90
N ALA A 220 0.31 1.26 -6.63
CA ALA A 220 0.72 0.36 -5.56
C ALA A 220 -0.27 -0.81 -5.41
N THR A 221 -1.56 -0.57 -5.64
CA THR A 221 -2.59 -1.61 -5.62
C THR A 221 -2.39 -2.65 -6.73
N ALA A 222 -2.05 -2.22 -7.94
CA ALA A 222 -1.74 -3.16 -9.03
C ALA A 222 -0.39 -3.87 -8.80
N GLU A 223 0.60 -3.16 -8.24
CA GLU A 223 1.90 -3.74 -7.88
C GLU A 223 1.76 -4.86 -6.84
N ILE A 224 1.04 -4.63 -5.74
CA ILE A 224 0.81 -5.70 -4.76
C ILE A 224 0.01 -6.86 -5.37
N SER A 225 -0.99 -6.57 -6.21
CA SER A 225 -1.84 -7.59 -6.83
C SER A 225 -1.04 -8.54 -7.73
N ARG A 226 -0.22 -8.00 -8.66
CA ARG A 226 0.61 -8.84 -9.53
C ARG A 226 1.73 -9.56 -8.76
N SER A 227 2.27 -8.93 -7.72
CA SER A 227 3.38 -9.47 -6.94
C SER A 227 2.98 -10.67 -6.09
N GLN A 228 1.76 -10.65 -5.52
CA GLN A 228 1.22 -11.81 -4.81
C GLN A 228 1.02 -13.00 -5.74
N LEU A 229 0.41 -12.79 -6.92
CA LEU A 229 0.24 -13.86 -7.90
C LEU A 229 1.59 -14.43 -8.37
N TRP A 230 2.55 -13.55 -8.67
CA TRP A 230 3.90 -13.95 -9.06
C TRP A 230 4.58 -14.81 -7.98
N GLN A 231 4.44 -14.44 -6.71
CA GLN A 231 5.05 -15.17 -5.59
C GLN A 231 4.35 -16.51 -5.38
N TRP A 232 3.01 -16.55 -5.38
CA TRP A 232 2.25 -17.77 -5.15
C TRP A 232 2.50 -18.84 -6.22
N LEU A 233 2.66 -18.42 -7.49
CA LEU A 233 3.03 -19.31 -8.60
C LEU A 233 4.41 -19.98 -8.43
N ARG A 234 5.31 -19.37 -7.64
CA ARG A 234 6.71 -19.84 -7.46
C ARG A 234 6.96 -20.55 -6.14
N ASN A 235 6.05 -20.41 -5.19
CA ASN A 235 6.18 -20.96 -3.84
C ASN A 235 5.32 -22.20 -3.60
N ASP A 236 4.87 -22.89 -4.66
CA ASP A 236 3.97 -24.05 -4.58
C ASP A 236 2.76 -23.80 -3.65
N THR A 237 2.21 -22.58 -3.72
CA THR A 237 1.19 -22.13 -2.77
C THR A 237 -0.12 -22.89 -2.98
N ILE A 238 -0.76 -23.29 -1.89
CA ILE A 238 -2.05 -23.97 -1.89
C ILE A 238 -3.07 -23.05 -1.22
N THR A 239 -4.24 -22.88 -1.84
CA THR A 239 -5.32 -22.11 -1.25
C THR A 239 -5.90 -22.81 -0.02
N ASN A 240 -6.66 -22.11 0.82
CA ASN A 240 -7.43 -22.73 1.91
C ASN A 240 -8.47 -23.76 1.41
N GLU A 241 -8.89 -23.67 0.15
CA GLU A 241 -9.72 -24.70 -0.49
C GLU A 241 -8.94 -25.96 -0.91
N GLY A 242 -7.62 -25.99 -0.73
CA GLY A 242 -6.77 -27.12 -1.08
C GLY A 242 -6.35 -27.15 -2.56
N ILE A 243 -6.50 -26.03 -3.28
CA ILE A 243 -6.16 -25.93 -4.71
C ILE A 243 -4.74 -25.38 -4.85
N ALA A 244 -3.89 -26.06 -5.62
CA ALA A 244 -2.55 -25.57 -5.91
C ALA A 244 -2.59 -24.41 -6.93
N ILE A 245 -1.90 -23.31 -6.61
CA ILE A 245 -1.77 -22.14 -7.50
C ILE A 245 -0.73 -22.45 -8.58
N THR A 246 -1.23 -23.01 -9.68
CA THR A 246 -0.44 -23.33 -10.89
C THR A 246 -0.72 -22.32 -12.00
N SER A 247 0.15 -22.24 -13.01
CA SER A 247 -0.06 -21.34 -14.14
C SER A 247 -1.39 -21.60 -14.85
N SER A 248 -1.74 -22.87 -15.09
CA SER A 248 -3.02 -23.23 -15.72
C SER A 248 -4.23 -22.84 -14.88
N TYR A 249 -4.12 -22.93 -13.54
CA TYR A 249 -5.20 -22.50 -12.66
C TYR A 249 -5.38 -20.99 -12.72
N VAL A 250 -4.29 -20.21 -12.58
CA VAL A 250 -4.35 -18.75 -12.65
C VAL A 250 -4.83 -18.27 -14.03
N GLU A 251 -4.40 -18.90 -15.13
CA GLU A 251 -4.90 -18.58 -16.47
C GLU A 251 -6.42 -18.81 -16.59
N SER A 252 -6.93 -19.92 -16.06
CA SER A 252 -8.39 -20.16 -16.08
C SER A 252 -9.17 -19.11 -15.29
N LEU A 253 -8.63 -18.64 -14.16
CA LEU A 253 -9.24 -17.57 -13.38
C LEU A 253 -9.16 -16.22 -14.09
N ILE A 254 -8.09 -15.95 -14.85
CA ILE A 254 -7.99 -14.75 -15.70
C ILE A 254 -9.09 -14.77 -16.75
N ASP A 255 -9.27 -15.89 -17.47
CA ASP A 255 -10.30 -16.00 -18.51
C ASP A 255 -11.70 -15.78 -17.93
N ASP A 256 -11.99 -16.39 -16.77
CA ASP A 256 -13.25 -16.20 -16.03
C ASP A 256 -13.49 -14.72 -15.65
N GLU A 257 -12.50 -14.05 -15.05
CA GLU A 257 -12.64 -12.66 -14.60
C GLU A 257 -12.71 -11.69 -15.78
N VAL A 258 -11.96 -11.92 -16.86
CA VAL A 258 -12.04 -11.14 -18.09
C VAL A 258 -13.42 -11.24 -18.72
N ALA A 259 -14.01 -12.44 -18.79
CA ALA A 259 -15.37 -12.60 -19.29
C ALA A 259 -16.40 -11.82 -18.45
N LYS A 260 -16.22 -11.77 -17.12
CA LYS A 260 -17.06 -10.94 -16.23
C LYS A 260 -16.84 -9.44 -16.48
N ILE A 261 -15.58 -9.00 -16.59
CA ILE A 261 -15.23 -7.60 -16.87
C ILE A 261 -15.86 -7.13 -18.17
N ILE A 262 -15.76 -7.90 -19.26
CA ILE A 262 -16.35 -7.57 -20.56
C ILE A 262 -17.88 -7.49 -20.47
N LYS A 263 -18.51 -8.36 -19.67
CA LYS A 263 -19.97 -8.33 -19.47
C LYS A 263 -20.43 -7.13 -18.63
N GLU A 264 -19.63 -6.70 -17.67
CA GLU A 264 -19.93 -5.58 -16.75
C GLU A 264 -19.53 -4.21 -17.33
N SER A 265 -18.52 -4.16 -18.20
CA SER A 265 -17.97 -2.94 -18.78
C SER A 265 -18.47 -2.70 -20.20
N ASN A 266 -18.84 -1.46 -20.51
CA ASN A 266 -19.10 -1.03 -21.89
C ASN A 266 -17.84 -0.49 -22.59
N ASN A 267 -16.68 -0.51 -21.94
CA ASN A 267 -15.43 0.03 -22.46
C ASN A 267 -14.33 -1.03 -22.51
N GLU A 268 -14.08 -1.53 -23.72
CA GLU A 268 -13.02 -2.49 -24.02
C GLU A 268 -11.71 -1.82 -24.48
N LEU A 269 -11.66 -0.49 -24.55
CA LEU A 269 -10.45 0.22 -24.98
C LEU A 269 -9.28 -0.08 -24.04
N MET A 270 -8.13 -0.44 -24.62
CA MET A 270 -6.90 -0.86 -23.92
C MET A 270 -7.05 -2.10 -23.01
N LEU A 271 -8.21 -2.80 -23.04
CA LEU A 271 -8.43 -3.95 -22.18
C LEU A 271 -7.53 -5.13 -22.57
N SER A 272 -7.38 -5.41 -23.87
CA SER A 272 -6.50 -6.47 -24.36
C SER A 272 -5.04 -6.25 -23.99
N GLU A 273 -4.56 -5.01 -24.11
CA GLU A 273 -3.22 -4.58 -23.77
C GLU A 273 -2.99 -4.69 -22.25
N ALA A 274 -3.98 -4.29 -21.45
CA ALA A 274 -3.92 -4.43 -20.00
C ALA A 274 -3.86 -5.90 -19.55
N ILE A 275 -4.67 -6.78 -20.17
CA ILE A 275 -4.65 -8.22 -19.90
C ILE A 275 -3.27 -8.80 -20.26
N GLN A 276 -2.76 -8.50 -21.46
CA GLN A 276 -1.47 -9.02 -21.90
C GLN A 276 -0.33 -8.55 -20.99
N LEU A 277 -0.28 -7.25 -20.67
CA LEU A 277 0.73 -6.70 -19.77
C LEU A 277 0.64 -7.33 -18.38
N PHE A 278 -0.57 -7.53 -17.84
CA PHE A 278 -0.75 -8.20 -16.56
C PHE A 278 -0.25 -9.64 -16.59
N LYS A 279 -0.56 -10.41 -17.65
CA LYS A 279 -0.06 -11.77 -17.85
C LYS A 279 1.47 -11.81 -17.91
N ASP A 280 2.08 -10.91 -18.67
CA ASP A 280 3.54 -10.83 -18.80
C ASP A 280 4.18 -10.59 -17.42
N LEU A 281 3.62 -9.69 -16.61
CA LEU A 281 4.14 -9.35 -15.29
C LEU A 281 4.04 -10.47 -14.25
N ILE A 282 3.04 -11.36 -14.34
CA ILE A 282 2.85 -12.47 -13.37
C ILE A 282 3.57 -13.75 -13.78
N PHE A 283 3.60 -14.04 -15.09
CA PHE A 283 4.16 -15.30 -15.61
C PHE A 283 5.63 -15.22 -15.97
N ASN A 284 6.21 -14.03 -16.14
CA ASN A 284 7.65 -13.87 -16.38
C ASN A 284 8.46 -14.40 -15.19
N ASP A 285 9.45 -15.27 -15.48
CA ASP A 285 10.40 -15.83 -14.51
C ASP A 285 11.17 -14.75 -13.75
N GLU A 286 11.48 -13.64 -14.41
CA GLU A 286 12.08 -12.48 -13.76
C GLU A 286 11.00 -11.55 -13.18
N PHE A 287 11.16 -11.21 -11.90
CA PHE A 287 10.30 -10.22 -11.25
C PHE A 287 10.66 -8.82 -11.76
N GLU A 288 9.79 -8.21 -12.59
CA GLU A 288 9.96 -6.81 -12.99
C GLU A 288 9.81 -5.89 -11.77
N ASP A 289 10.74 -4.96 -11.58
CA ASP A 289 10.80 -4.14 -10.35
C ASP A 289 9.58 -3.23 -10.18
N PHE A 290 8.99 -2.76 -11.29
CA PHE A 290 7.81 -1.91 -11.32
C PHE A 290 7.03 -2.11 -12.63
N LEU A 291 5.72 -2.34 -12.55
CA LEU A 291 4.83 -2.49 -13.71
C LEU A 291 4.83 -1.24 -14.61
N THR A 292 5.10 -0.08 -14.01
CA THR A 292 5.06 1.22 -14.71
C THR A 292 6.13 1.32 -15.80
N LEU A 293 7.25 0.61 -15.68
CA LEU A 293 8.31 0.60 -16.71
C LEU A 293 7.81 0.01 -18.03
N SER A 294 7.10 -1.12 -17.96
CA SER A 294 6.48 -1.72 -19.14
C SER A 294 5.21 -1.00 -19.59
N ALA A 295 4.37 -0.54 -18.64
CA ALA A 295 3.16 0.21 -18.96
C ALA A 295 3.48 1.53 -19.72
N TYR A 296 4.55 2.23 -19.35
CA TYR A 296 4.95 3.52 -19.97
C TYR A 296 5.20 3.46 -21.47
N LYS A 297 5.51 2.29 -22.01
CA LYS A 297 5.69 2.08 -23.46
C LYS A 297 4.38 2.24 -24.25
N PHE A 298 3.23 2.19 -23.58
CA PHE A 298 1.90 2.30 -24.19
C PHE A 298 1.31 3.71 -24.10
N LEU A 299 1.87 4.58 -23.26
CA LEU A 299 1.45 5.98 -23.21
C LEU A 299 1.97 6.75 -24.42
N LYS A 300 1.13 7.58 -25.01
CA LYS A 300 1.45 8.46 -26.14
C LYS A 300 1.65 9.89 -25.68
#